data_AF-A0A512LC03-F1
#
_entry.id   AF-A0A512LC03-F1
#
_cell.length_a   1.000
_cell.length_b   1.000
_cell.length_c   1.000
_cell.angle_alpha   90.00
_cell.angle_beta   90.00
_cell.angle_gamma   90.00
#
_symmetry.space_group_name_H-M   'P 1'
#
loop_
_entity.id
_entity.type
_entity.pdbx_description
1 polymer ?
#
loop_
_entity_poly.entity_id
_entity_poly.type
_entity_poly.pdbx_seq_one_letter_code
_entity_poly.pdbx_strand_id
1 'polypeptide(L)'
;MRPGVGTHTARARLGGRILGERSASGMALDLGPTWFWPEAEPHMAALIAELGLDAYPQHDSGTVLRMRDPNEKTESSDQAVHGGAQRLSGGMSELVRALSGFLPAEHLRLAHELVAVTDVGAYLELRFRCDGGETGAAETVIRARRVVLAVPPRLLLERVRFTPALDPALIEAMRATPTWMATQAKALMTYTQAFWRADGHSGNAFVRHEQAVLGEIFDACGGTDPSVGGAALGGFCAMNPEQRKHFESGMPMLVRSQLSQLFGEPAELGELHLHDWVDEPYTCAALDQAEPADAPEYGQPALTRSWYGGRLHFGASETALHGGGHMEGALDAAMRLQQALAPARSSQPLSALNAHCIERFATWAGVQRESALAACQRTLHERLSSQAREQLTRHSVLDSLVETCPASTRRSRRIWRISGVICTPPGAASCSPATTS
;
A
#
# COMPACT_ATOMS: atom_id res chain seq x y z
N MET A 1 0.49 -21.18 28.27
CA MET A 1 0.40 -21.11 26.79
C MET A 1 0.67 -19.69 26.36
N ARG A 2 1.66 -19.46 25.48
CA ARG A 2 1.75 -18.18 24.77
C ARG A 2 0.50 -18.06 23.89
N PRO A 3 -0.17 -16.90 23.82
CA PRO A 3 -1.25 -16.72 22.86
C PRO A 3 -0.69 -16.93 21.45
N GLY A 4 -1.23 -17.92 20.73
CA GLY A 4 -0.88 -18.15 19.33
C GLY A 4 -1.48 -17.07 18.44
N VAL A 5 -0.75 -16.66 17.41
CA VAL A 5 -1.23 -15.76 16.36
C VAL A 5 -1.49 -16.62 15.13
N GLY A 6 -2.63 -16.43 14.47
CA GLY A 6 -2.96 -17.09 13.20
C GLY A 6 -3.40 -16.06 12.17
N THR A 7 -2.89 -16.19 10.95
CA THR A 7 -3.24 -15.37 9.78
C THR A 7 -3.99 -16.23 8.79
N HIS A 8 -5.16 -15.76 8.36
CA HIS A 8 -6.05 -16.46 7.42
C HIS A 8 -6.30 -15.57 6.20
N THR A 9 -6.20 -16.13 5.01
CA THR A 9 -6.49 -15.43 3.76
C THR A 9 -7.42 -16.25 2.89
N ALA A 10 -8.38 -15.59 2.24
CA ALA A 10 -9.33 -16.23 1.33
C ALA A 10 -8.66 -16.73 0.03
N ARG A 11 -7.53 -16.14 -0.37
CA ARG A 11 -6.79 -16.54 -1.57
C ARG A 11 -5.89 -17.74 -1.31
N ALA A 12 -5.53 -18.46 -2.38
CA ALA A 12 -4.46 -19.47 -2.37
C ALA A 12 -3.04 -18.84 -2.31
N ARG A 13 -2.94 -17.52 -2.12
CA ARG A 13 -1.68 -16.76 -2.02
C ARG A 13 -1.76 -15.69 -0.94
N LEU A 14 -0.59 -15.27 -0.48
CA LEU A 14 -0.42 -14.06 0.35
C LEU A 14 -0.31 -12.80 -0.53
N GLY A 15 -0.27 -11.63 0.10
CA GLY A 15 0.01 -10.34 -0.54
C GLY A 15 -1.21 -9.48 -0.85
N GLY A 16 -2.40 -10.08 -0.98
CA GLY A 16 -3.62 -9.31 -1.28
C GLY A 16 -3.48 -8.51 -2.57
N ARG A 17 -3.47 -7.18 -2.46
CA ARG A 17 -3.25 -6.25 -3.58
C ARG A 17 -1.81 -6.18 -4.07
N ILE A 18 -0.85 -6.67 -3.30
CA ILE A 18 0.51 -6.91 -3.79
C ILE A 18 0.45 -8.21 -4.62
N LEU A 19 0.49 -8.03 -5.93
CA LEU A 19 0.51 -9.09 -6.93
C LEU A 19 1.69 -8.86 -7.85
N GLY A 20 2.57 -9.85 -7.91
CA GLY A 20 3.69 -9.88 -8.84
C GLY A 20 3.66 -11.15 -9.69
N GLU A 21 4.13 -11.00 -10.92
CA GLU A 21 4.40 -12.08 -11.87
C GLU A 21 5.89 -12.10 -12.24
N ARG A 22 6.27 -13.09 -13.05
CA ARG A 22 7.59 -13.19 -13.66
C ARG A 22 7.41 -13.22 -15.17
N SER A 23 8.18 -12.41 -15.89
CA SER A 23 8.28 -12.51 -17.34
C SER A 23 8.94 -13.82 -17.76
N ALA A 24 8.93 -14.13 -19.06
CA ALA A 24 9.69 -15.25 -19.61
C ALA A 24 11.21 -15.19 -19.29
N SER A 25 11.76 -13.99 -19.10
CA SER A 25 13.17 -13.77 -18.70
C SER A 25 13.41 -13.85 -17.19
N GLY A 26 12.36 -14.09 -16.39
CA GLY A 26 12.44 -14.09 -14.92
C GLY A 26 12.39 -12.70 -14.29
N MET A 27 12.21 -11.64 -15.08
CA MET A 27 12.06 -10.28 -14.56
C MET A 27 10.78 -10.14 -13.75
N ALA A 28 10.86 -9.44 -12.62
CA ALA A 28 9.73 -9.16 -11.76
C ALA A 28 8.76 -8.16 -12.39
N LEU A 29 7.48 -8.50 -12.39
CA LEU A 29 6.39 -7.70 -12.94
C LEU A 29 5.38 -7.38 -11.84
N ASP A 30 5.27 -6.12 -11.42
CA ASP A 30 4.32 -5.71 -10.37
C ASP A 30 2.95 -5.35 -10.98
N LEU A 31 1.99 -6.27 -10.95
CA LEU A 31 0.62 -6.04 -11.39
C LEU A 31 -0.24 -5.34 -10.32
N GLY A 32 0.23 -5.33 -9.08
CA GLY A 32 -0.28 -4.49 -7.99
C GLY A 32 0.46 -3.15 -7.85
N PRO A 33 0.73 -2.69 -6.62
CA PRO A 33 1.54 -1.50 -6.40
C PRO A 33 2.98 -1.73 -6.87
N THR A 34 3.57 -0.71 -7.51
CA THR A 34 4.95 -0.75 -8.04
C THR A 34 5.91 0.10 -7.22
N TRP A 35 5.42 1.21 -6.65
CA TRP A 35 6.26 2.24 -6.08
C TRP A 35 6.10 2.38 -4.58
N PHE A 36 7.12 2.95 -3.98
CA PHE A 36 7.06 3.62 -2.69
C PHE A 36 7.91 4.90 -2.76
N TRP A 37 7.61 5.89 -1.92
CA TRP A 37 8.33 7.17 -1.90
C TRP A 37 9.07 7.36 -0.58
N PRO A 38 10.40 7.13 -0.51
CA PRO A 38 11.12 7.14 0.77
C PRO A 38 10.95 8.41 1.61
N GLU A 39 10.78 9.56 0.96
CA GLU A 39 10.61 10.84 1.65
C GLU A 39 9.20 11.04 2.21
N ALA A 40 8.17 10.57 1.51
CA ALA A 40 6.76 10.72 1.88
C ALA A 40 6.22 9.53 2.69
N GLU A 41 6.80 8.34 2.50
CA GLU A 41 6.38 7.05 3.05
C GLU A 41 7.46 6.45 3.98
N PRO A 42 7.68 7.06 5.16
CA PRO A 42 8.74 6.66 6.08
C PRO A 42 8.55 5.26 6.69
N HIS A 43 7.33 4.73 6.78
CA HIS A 43 7.10 3.38 7.29
C HIS A 43 7.56 2.34 6.28
N MET A 44 7.26 2.54 5.00
CA MET A 44 7.78 1.72 3.90
C MET A 44 9.31 1.74 3.86
N ALA A 45 9.91 2.94 3.89
CA ALA A 45 11.37 3.07 3.86
C ALA A 45 12.05 2.36 5.05
N ALA A 46 11.49 2.49 6.25
CA ALA A 46 12.01 1.81 7.44
C ALA A 46 11.88 0.29 7.35
N LEU A 47 10.73 -0.20 6.88
CA LEU A 47 10.49 -1.64 6.76
C LEU A 47 11.39 -2.29 5.71
N ILE A 48 11.58 -1.66 4.56
CA ILE A 48 12.49 -2.14 3.50
C ILE A 48 13.91 -2.27 4.04
N ALA A 49 14.39 -1.25 4.77
CA ALA A 49 15.70 -1.28 5.41
C ALA A 49 15.82 -2.36 6.50
N GLU A 50 14.78 -2.54 7.33
CA GLU A 50 14.74 -3.56 8.38
C GLU A 50 14.78 -4.98 7.80
N LEU A 51 14.09 -5.20 6.68
CA LEU A 51 14.06 -6.48 5.98
C LEU A 51 15.32 -6.74 5.13
N GLY A 52 16.20 -5.75 4.99
CA GLY A 52 17.39 -5.85 4.13
C GLY A 52 17.05 -6.04 2.65
N LEU A 53 15.95 -5.45 2.18
CA LEU A 53 15.52 -5.53 0.79
C LEU A 53 16.19 -4.42 -0.03
N ASP A 54 16.65 -4.78 -1.22
CA ASP A 54 17.27 -3.83 -2.15
C ASP A 54 16.21 -3.03 -2.89
N ALA A 55 16.37 -1.70 -2.91
CA ALA A 55 15.54 -0.77 -3.66
C ALA A 55 16.36 0.03 -4.67
N TYR A 56 15.72 0.46 -5.76
CA TYR A 56 16.34 1.26 -6.80
C TYR A 56 15.38 2.37 -7.28
N PRO A 57 15.89 3.51 -7.78
CA PRO A 57 15.05 4.60 -8.25
C PRO A 57 14.24 4.21 -9.49
N GLN A 58 13.00 4.71 -9.56
CA GLN A 58 12.21 4.65 -10.79
C GLN A 58 12.98 5.34 -11.93
N HIS A 59 13.05 4.70 -13.08
CA HIS A 59 13.66 5.31 -14.26
C HIS A 59 12.76 6.43 -14.78
N ASP A 60 13.28 7.66 -14.73
CA ASP A 60 12.58 8.89 -15.16
C ASP A 60 13.40 9.74 -16.14
N SER A 61 14.62 9.31 -16.47
CA SER A 61 15.52 10.06 -17.36
C SER A 61 15.12 9.90 -18.82
N GLY A 62 15.12 11.00 -19.57
CA GLY A 62 14.75 11.03 -20.98
C GLY A 62 13.40 11.71 -21.19
N THR A 63 12.97 11.77 -22.44
CA THR A 63 11.77 12.51 -22.83
C THR A 63 10.49 11.77 -22.40
N VAL A 64 9.54 12.51 -21.86
CA VAL A 64 8.17 12.10 -21.56
C VAL A 64 7.28 12.42 -22.74
N LEU A 65 6.47 11.46 -23.15
CA LEU A 65 5.56 11.56 -24.28
C LEU A 65 4.15 11.98 -23.85
N ARG A 66 3.47 12.79 -24.65
CA ARG A 66 2.07 13.19 -24.42
C ARG A 66 1.25 13.11 -25.69
N MET A 67 0.08 12.49 -25.60
CA MET A 67 -0.84 12.32 -26.72
C MET A 67 -2.23 12.81 -26.34
N ARG A 68 -2.69 13.88 -27.02
CA ARG A 68 -3.99 14.53 -26.81
C ARG A 68 -4.98 14.27 -27.95
N ASP A 69 -4.48 13.95 -29.13
CA ASP A 69 -5.26 13.53 -30.29
C ASP A 69 -4.55 12.31 -30.92
N PRO A 70 -5.28 11.23 -31.24
CA PRO A 70 -4.72 10.03 -31.88
C PRO A 70 -4.17 10.29 -33.31
N ASN A 71 -4.50 11.41 -33.94
CA ASN A 71 -4.06 11.77 -35.29
C ASN A 71 -2.94 12.82 -35.30
N GLU A 72 -2.61 13.41 -34.16
CA GLU A 72 -1.54 14.40 -34.04
C GLU A 72 -0.23 13.77 -33.57
N LYS A 73 0.88 14.49 -33.79
CA LYS A 73 2.18 14.07 -33.30
C LYS A 73 2.22 14.17 -31.78
N THR A 74 2.86 13.20 -31.15
CA THR A 74 3.14 13.18 -29.72
C THR A 74 3.98 14.40 -29.31
N GLU A 75 3.54 15.10 -28.27
CA GLU A 75 4.31 16.19 -27.66
C GLU A 75 5.36 15.61 -26.69
N SER A 76 6.47 16.32 -26.52
CA SER A 76 7.61 15.94 -25.67
C SER A 76 7.81 16.90 -24.49
N SER A 77 8.17 16.36 -23.32
CA SER A 77 8.59 17.14 -22.15
C SER A 77 9.73 16.43 -21.41
N ASP A 78 10.65 17.17 -20.79
CA ASP A 78 11.79 16.58 -20.07
C ASP A 78 11.63 16.62 -18.53
N GLN A 79 10.40 16.80 -18.04
CA GLN A 79 10.12 16.88 -16.61
C GLN A 79 9.97 15.48 -16.00
N ALA A 80 10.74 15.21 -14.93
CA ALA A 80 10.60 13.99 -14.14
C ALA A 80 9.19 13.84 -13.55
N VAL A 81 8.67 12.61 -13.56
CA VAL A 81 7.25 12.31 -13.32
C VAL A 81 6.99 11.80 -11.92
N HIS A 82 7.86 10.94 -11.40
CA HIS A 82 7.56 10.14 -10.21
C HIS A 82 8.16 10.70 -8.92
N GLY A 83 8.77 11.89 -8.92
CA GLY A 83 9.10 12.61 -7.69
C GLY A 83 10.00 11.83 -6.70
N GLY A 84 10.94 11.02 -7.20
CA GLY A 84 11.84 10.23 -6.35
C GLY A 84 11.29 8.87 -5.91
N ALA A 85 10.23 8.37 -6.56
CA ALA A 85 9.74 7.02 -6.35
C ALA A 85 10.85 5.97 -6.48
N GLN A 86 10.71 4.91 -5.69
CA GLN A 86 11.59 3.75 -5.73
C GLN A 86 10.79 2.46 -5.93
N ARG A 87 11.49 1.44 -6.39
CA ARG A 87 10.99 0.08 -6.63
C ARG A 87 11.88 -0.92 -5.90
N LEU A 88 11.33 -2.09 -5.59
CA LEU A 88 12.10 -3.18 -4.98
C LEU A 88 12.75 -4.07 -6.06
N SER A 89 14.01 -4.44 -5.84
CA SER A 89 14.66 -5.47 -6.64
C SER A 89 13.92 -6.80 -6.42
N GLY A 90 13.49 -7.45 -7.51
CA GLY A 90 12.61 -8.64 -7.43
C GLY A 90 11.11 -8.35 -7.33
N GLY A 91 10.71 -7.06 -7.30
CA GLY A 91 9.32 -6.60 -7.26
C GLY A 91 8.72 -6.55 -5.85
N MET A 92 7.55 -5.92 -5.72
CA MET A 92 6.88 -5.71 -4.44
C MET A 92 6.44 -7.01 -3.74
N SER A 93 6.34 -8.12 -4.48
CA SER A 93 6.08 -9.44 -3.88
C SER A 93 7.20 -9.91 -2.93
N GLU A 94 8.42 -9.38 -3.08
CA GLU A 94 9.53 -9.67 -2.15
C GLU A 94 9.23 -9.19 -0.73
N LEU A 95 8.48 -8.09 -0.57
CA LEU A 95 8.03 -7.62 0.72
C LEU A 95 7.16 -8.66 1.44
N VAL A 96 6.22 -9.26 0.71
CA VAL A 96 5.33 -10.30 1.21
C VAL A 96 6.10 -11.57 1.56
N ARG A 97 7.04 -11.97 0.69
CA ARG A 97 7.92 -13.12 0.93
C ARG A 97 8.78 -12.94 2.19
N ALA A 98 9.40 -11.77 2.34
CA ALA A 98 10.23 -11.45 3.50
C ALA A 98 9.41 -11.47 4.80
N LEU A 99 8.26 -10.78 4.81
CA LEU A 99 7.37 -10.73 5.98
C LEU A 99 6.82 -12.10 6.37
N SER A 100 6.38 -12.89 5.39
CA SER A 100 5.86 -14.24 5.66
C SER A 100 6.94 -15.21 6.15
N GLY A 101 8.21 -15.01 5.78
CA GLY A 101 9.34 -15.81 6.25
C GLY A 101 9.59 -15.74 7.76
N PHE A 102 9.09 -14.70 8.44
CA PHE A 102 9.14 -14.60 9.91
C PHE A 102 8.02 -15.36 10.62
N LEU A 103 7.02 -15.86 9.89
CA LEU A 103 5.86 -16.54 10.45
C LEU A 103 5.98 -18.06 10.26
N PRO A 104 5.79 -18.87 11.31
CA PRO A 104 5.69 -20.31 11.16
C PRO A 104 4.56 -20.69 10.19
N ALA A 105 4.80 -21.69 9.33
CA ALA A 105 3.85 -22.09 8.29
C ALA A 105 2.49 -22.52 8.87
N GLU A 106 2.48 -23.12 10.07
CA GLU A 106 1.26 -23.53 10.77
C GLU A 106 0.35 -22.37 11.18
N HIS A 107 0.90 -21.15 11.26
CA HIS A 107 0.17 -19.93 11.55
C HIS A 107 -0.41 -19.27 10.29
N LEU A 108 -0.09 -19.78 9.09
CA LEU A 108 -0.58 -19.25 7.82
C LEU A 108 -1.59 -20.22 7.21
N ARG A 109 -2.84 -19.77 7.05
CA ARG A 109 -3.91 -20.55 6.42
C ARG A 109 -4.41 -19.85 5.17
N LEU A 110 -4.09 -20.43 4.01
CA LEU A 110 -4.55 -19.99 2.70
C LEU A 110 -5.90 -20.64 2.35
N ALA A 111 -6.58 -20.11 1.33
CA ALA A 111 -7.89 -20.60 0.89
C ALA A 111 -8.93 -20.70 2.03
N HIS A 112 -8.87 -19.76 2.96
CA HIS A 112 -9.66 -19.70 4.19
C HIS A 112 -10.49 -18.43 4.19
N GLU A 113 -11.67 -18.48 3.57
CA GLU A 113 -12.55 -17.32 3.41
C GLU A 113 -13.39 -17.12 4.67
N LEU A 114 -13.23 -15.98 5.35
CA LEU A 114 -14.07 -15.62 6.48
C LEU A 114 -15.49 -15.31 6.00
N VAL A 115 -16.49 -16.00 6.54
CA VAL A 115 -17.91 -15.81 6.19
C VAL A 115 -18.75 -15.29 7.35
N ALA A 116 -18.31 -15.50 8.60
CA ALA A 116 -18.99 -14.95 9.76
C ALA A 116 -18.07 -14.69 10.95
N VAL A 117 -18.41 -13.67 11.74
CA VAL A 117 -17.83 -13.34 13.05
C VAL A 117 -18.95 -13.30 14.07
N THR A 118 -18.83 -14.10 15.13
CA THR A 118 -19.81 -14.15 16.23
C THR A 118 -19.13 -13.83 17.56
N ASP A 119 -19.60 -12.78 18.24
CA ASP A 119 -19.18 -12.46 19.60
C ASP A 119 -19.96 -13.30 20.61
N VAL A 120 -19.26 -14.18 21.30
CA VAL A 120 -19.81 -15.01 22.39
C VAL A 120 -19.47 -14.43 23.77
N GLY A 121 -19.06 -13.16 23.82
CA GLY A 121 -18.76 -12.41 25.04
C GLY A 121 -17.33 -12.62 25.55
N ALA A 122 -16.88 -13.88 25.69
CA ALA A 122 -15.53 -14.19 26.17
C ALA A 122 -14.47 -14.17 25.05
N TYR A 123 -14.88 -14.49 23.83
CA TYR A 123 -14.04 -14.57 22.63
C TYR A 123 -14.91 -14.38 21.38
N LEU A 124 -14.29 -14.32 20.22
CA LEU A 124 -14.96 -14.32 18.92
C LEU A 124 -14.86 -15.71 18.27
N GLU A 125 -15.95 -16.20 17.72
CA GLU A 125 -15.98 -17.35 16.82
C GLU A 125 -15.94 -16.85 15.37
N LEU A 126 -14.94 -17.32 14.63
CA LEU A 126 -14.70 -17.01 13.23
C LEU A 126 -15.05 -18.23 12.39
N ARG A 127 -16.05 -18.10 11.54
CA ARG A 127 -16.44 -19.17 10.61
C ARG A 127 -15.78 -18.94 9.28
N PHE A 128 -15.04 -19.93 8.81
CA PHE A 128 -14.35 -19.89 7.54
C PHE A 128 -14.90 -20.96 6.60
N ARG A 129 -15.08 -20.59 5.35
CA ARG A 129 -15.28 -21.50 4.24
C ARG A 129 -13.91 -21.85 3.66
N CYS A 130 -13.66 -23.14 3.51
CA CYS A 130 -12.41 -23.71 3.02
C CYS A 130 -12.71 -24.54 1.79
N ASP A 131 -11.76 -24.59 0.87
CA ASP A 131 -11.81 -25.60 -0.18
C ASP A 131 -11.51 -26.98 0.42
N GLY A 132 -12.50 -27.87 0.44
CA GLY A 132 -12.37 -29.23 0.96
C GLY A 132 -11.99 -30.24 -0.14
N GLY A 133 -11.53 -29.78 -1.31
CA GLY A 133 -11.15 -30.64 -2.42
C GLY A 133 -12.32 -31.48 -2.93
N GLU A 134 -12.11 -32.79 -3.12
CA GLU A 134 -13.13 -33.72 -3.65
C GLU A 134 -14.39 -33.83 -2.79
N THR A 135 -14.31 -33.46 -1.50
CA THR A 135 -15.45 -33.51 -0.57
C THR A 135 -16.33 -32.25 -0.57
N GLY A 136 -16.01 -31.26 -1.41
CA GLY A 136 -16.73 -29.98 -1.48
C GLY A 136 -16.31 -28.99 -0.38
N ALA A 137 -16.91 -27.80 -0.37
CA ALA A 137 -16.55 -26.74 0.57
C ALA A 137 -16.76 -27.17 2.03
N ALA A 138 -15.68 -27.17 2.82
CA ALA A 138 -15.72 -27.47 4.24
C ALA A 138 -15.80 -26.17 5.04
N GLU A 139 -16.55 -26.16 6.14
CA GLU A 139 -16.56 -25.04 7.07
C GLU A 139 -15.75 -25.37 8.32
N THR A 140 -14.92 -24.43 8.75
CA THR A 140 -14.15 -24.53 10.00
C THR A 140 -14.48 -23.35 10.91
N VAL A 141 -14.34 -23.56 12.22
CA VAL A 141 -14.54 -22.52 13.23
C VAL A 141 -13.27 -22.33 14.02
N ILE A 142 -12.79 -21.08 14.08
CA ILE A 142 -11.64 -20.68 14.88
C ILE A 142 -12.09 -19.77 16.01
N ARG A 143 -11.54 -19.98 17.20
CA ARG A 143 -11.84 -19.18 18.40
C ARG A 143 -10.68 -18.25 18.71
N ALA A 144 -10.95 -16.96 18.84
CA ALA A 144 -9.92 -15.95 19.10
C ALA A 144 -10.37 -14.92 20.13
N ARG A 145 -9.47 -14.57 21.07
CA ARG A 145 -9.76 -13.50 22.06
C ARG A 145 -9.73 -12.11 21.44
N ARG A 146 -8.92 -11.92 20.40
CA ARG A 146 -8.80 -10.69 19.63
C ARG A 146 -8.65 -11.03 18.16
N VAL A 147 -9.28 -10.25 17.30
CA VAL A 147 -9.31 -10.42 15.85
C VAL A 147 -9.02 -9.08 15.19
N VAL A 148 -8.14 -9.11 14.19
CA VAL A 148 -7.89 -7.99 13.29
C VAL A 148 -8.42 -8.37 11.92
N LEU A 149 -9.35 -7.59 11.38
CA LEU A 149 -9.79 -7.69 10.00
C LEU A 149 -8.96 -6.74 9.14
N ALA A 150 -7.91 -7.28 8.52
CA ALA A 150 -7.04 -6.57 7.58
C ALA A 150 -7.55 -6.72 6.12
N VAL A 151 -8.82 -6.40 5.91
CA VAL A 151 -9.56 -6.57 4.64
C VAL A 151 -10.31 -5.27 4.33
N PRO A 152 -10.47 -4.87 3.05
CA PRO A 152 -11.17 -3.63 2.72
C PRO A 152 -12.59 -3.55 3.32
N PRO A 153 -13.03 -2.37 3.82
CA PRO A 153 -14.29 -2.24 4.55
C PRO A 153 -15.54 -2.65 3.76
N ARG A 154 -15.68 -2.22 2.50
CA ARG A 154 -16.83 -2.59 1.64
C ARG A 154 -16.89 -4.10 1.40
N LEU A 155 -15.75 -4.75 1.24
CA LEU A 155 -15.66 -6.20 1.05
C LEU A 155 -16.10 -6.97 2.31
N LEU A 156 -15.77 -6.45 3.50
CA LEU A 156 -16.24 -7.03 4.77
C LEU A 156 -17.77 -6.90 4.92
N LEU A 157 -18.37 -5.77 4.53
CA LEU A 157 -19.82 -5.60 4.54
C LEU A 157 -20.52 -6.59 3.60
N GLU A 158 -19.92 -6.86 2.44
CA GLU A 158 -20.51 -7.74 1.42
C GLU A 158 -20.41 -9.22 1.80
N ARG A 159 -19.26 -9.64 2.33
CA ARG A 159 -18.93 -11.08 2.45
C ARG A 159 -19.04 -11.65 3.86
N VAL A 160 -19.02 -10.83 4.90
CA VAL A 160 -18.92 -11.29 6.29
C VAL A 160 -20.17 -10.94 7.08
N ARG A 161 -20.80 -11.97 7.67
CA ARG A 161 -21.90 -11.76 8.62
C ARG A 161 -21.38 -11.52 10.03
N PHE A 162 -21.91 -10.52 10.70
CA PHE A 162 -21.54 -10.14 12.06
C PHE A 162 -22.68 -10.43 13.03
N THR A 163 -22.38 -11.04 14.18
CA THR A 163 -23.38 -11.34 15.22
C THR A 163 -22.80 -11.02 16.60
N PRO A 164 -23.40 -10.09 17.38
CA PRO A 164 -24.55 -9.25 17.02
C PRO A 164 -24.24 -8.31 15.86
N ALA A 165 -25.25 -7.70 15.25
CA ALA A 165 -25.06 -6.75 14.16
C ALA A 165 -24.05 -5.65 14.55
N LEU A 166 -23.26 -5.20 13.58
CA LEU A 166 -22.35 -4.08 13.78
C LEU A 166 -23.14 -2.80 14.08
N ASP A 167 -22.49 -1.86 14.76
CA ASP A 167 -23.06 -0.55 15.03
C ASP A 167 -23.40 0.17 13.71
N PRO A 168 -24.57 0.84 13.60
CA PRO A 168 -24.96 1.53 12.38
C PRO A 168 -23.94 2.56 11.89
N ALA A 169 -23.26 3.29 12.79
CA ALA A 169 -22.25 4.27 12.39
C ALA A 169 -20.99 3.59 11.83
N LEU A 170 -20.66 2.38 12.31
CA LEU A 170 -19.60 1.58 11.71
C LEU A 170 -19.99 1.09 10.31
N ILE A 171 -21.23 0.62 10.12
CA ILE A 171 -21.72 0.17 8.82
C ILE A 171 -21.65 1.30 7.79
N GLU A 172 -22.12 2.50 8.16
CA GLU A 172 -22.04 3.66 7.27
C GLU A 172 -20.60 4.07 6.97
N ALA A 173 -19.71 4.05 7.97
CA ALA A 173 -18.29 4.31 7.74
C ALA A 173 -17.66 3.27 6.79
N MET A 174 -17.99 1.98 6.94
CA MET A 174 -17.51 0.92 6.05
C MET A 174 -18.03 1.11 4.62
N ARG A 175 -19.30 1.50 4.45
CA ARG A 175 -19.92 1.79 3.15
C ARG A 175 -19.27 2.98 2.45
N ALA A 176 -19.00 4.04 3.20
CA ALA A 176 -18.37 5.27 2.71
C ALA A 176 -16.86 5.14 2.45
N THR A 177 -16.26 3.96 2.70
CA THR A 177 -14.82 3.75 2.55
C THR A 177 -14.52 2.81 1.37
N PRO A 178 -14.39 3.36 0.14
CA PRO A 178 -14.06 2.59 -1.06
C PRO A 178 -12.66 1.99 -1.00
N THR A 179 -12.48 0.86 -1.67
CA THR A 179 -11.16 0.25 -1.82
C THR A 179 -10.35 0.99 -2.88
N TRP A 180 -9.16 1.49 -2.53
CA TRP A 180 -8.31 2.23 -3.47
C TRP A 180 -7.97 1.38 -4.70
N MET A 181 -8.19 1.94 -5.89
CA MET A 181 -7.93 1.34 -7.20
C MET A 181 -8.64 -0.01 -7.47
N ALA A 182 -9.74 -0.31 -6.77
CA ALA A 182 -10.44 -1.58 -6.92
C ALA A 182 -11.04 -1.84 -8.31
N THR A 183 -11.28 -0.79 -9.09
CA THR A 183 -11.81 -0.86 -10.46
C THR A 183 -10.74 -0.59 -11.53
N GLN A 184 -9.47 -0.54 -11.16
CA GLN A 184 -8.38 -0.27 -12.09
C GLN A 184 -7.87 -1.56 -12.74
N ALA A 185 -7.33 -1.44 -13.95
CA ALA A 185 -6.57 -2.49 -14.61
C ALA A 185 -5.16 -2.00 -14.92
N LYS A 186 -4.22 -2.93 -14.93
CA LYS A 186 -2.81 -2.66 -15.15
C LYS A 186 -2.23 -3.59 -16.20
N ALA A 187 -1.55 -3.01 -17.16
CA ALA A 187 -0.84 -3.70 -18.23
C ALA A 187 0.67 -3.59 -18.02
N LEU A 188 1.40 -4.66 -18.30
CA LEU A 188 2.85 -4.70 -18.42
C LEU A 188 3.19 -5.37 -19.74
N MET A 189 3.86 -4.63 -20.62
CA MET A 189 4.35 -5.16 -21.89
C MET A 189 5.85 -5.41 -21.77
N THR A 190 6.26 -6.67 -21.93
CA THR A 190 7.66 -7.07 -21.77
C THR A 190 8.37 -7.24 -23.11
N TYR A 191 9.67 -6.95 -23.11
CA TYR A 191 10.53 -6.95 -24.29
C TYR A 191 11.91 -7.49 -23.95
N THR A 192 12.69 -7.82 -24.97
CA THR A 192 14.09 -8.23 -24.78
C THR A 192 15.00 -7.05 -24.41
N GLN A 193 14.72 -5.85 -24.93
CA GLN A 193 15.53 -4.64 -24.72
C GLN A 193 14.63 -3.41 -24.55
N ALA A 194 15.11 -2.42 -23.81
CA ALA A 194 14.42 -1.15 -23.57
C ALA A 194 14.68 -0.17 -24.74
N PHE A 195 14.12 -0.47 -25.91
CA PHE A 195 14.34 0.31 -27.14
C PHE A 195 13.97 1.79 -26.97
N TRP A 196 12.92 2.11 -26.21
CA TRP A 196 12.53 3.48 -25.88
C TRP A 196 13.65 4.26 -25.18
N ARG A 197 14.43 3.63 -24.32
CA ARG A 197 15.58 4.27 -23.66
C ARG A 197 16.70 4.57 -24.65
N ALA A 198 16.93 3.68 -25.61
CA ALA A 198 17.93 3.88 -26.68
C ALA A 198 17.54 5.07 -27.58
N ASP A 199 16.23 5.28 -27.77
CA ASP A 199 15.67 6.42 -28.50
C ASP A 199 15.56 7.71 -27.67
N GLY A 200 16.09 7.71 -26.43
CA GLY A 200 16.11 8.87 -25.55
C GLY A 200 14.79 9.12 -24.78
N HIS A 201 13.83 8.21 -24.84
CA HIS A 201 12.59 8.29 -24.07
C HIS A 201 12.75 7.73 -22.66
N SER A 202 12.05 8.36 -21.72
CA SER A 202 11.99 7.91 -20.32
C SER A 202 11.20 6.61 -20.13
N GLY A 203 10.37 6.24 -21.11
CA GLY A 203 9.31 5.23 -20.97
C GLY A 203 8.01 5.80 -20.40
N ASN A 204 8.01 7.07 -19.97
CA ASN A 204 6.81 7.74 -19.47
C ASN A 204 5.98 8.31 -20.63
N ALA A 205 4.68 8.04 -20.61
CA ALA A 205 3.74 8.65 -21.54
C ALA A 205 2.37 8.93 -20.90
N PHE A 206 1.73 10.02 -21.32
CA PHE A 206 0.37 10.38 -20.91
C PHE A 206 -0.54 10.49 -22.11
N VAL A 207 -1.60 9.69 -22.11
CA VAL A 207 -2.61 9.68 -23.18
C VAL A 207 -3.92 10.21 -22.61
N ARG A 208 -4.46 11.25 -23.24
CA ARG A 208 -5.64 11.99 -22.77
C ARG A 208 -6.59 12.29 -23.94
N HIS A 209 -7.26 11.25 -24.42
CA HIS A 209 -8.36 11.33 -25.39
C HIS A 209 -9.32 10.15 -25.22
N GLU A 210 -10.49 10.20 -25.85
CA GLU A 210 -11.58 9.21 -25.65
C GLU A 210 -11.22 7.78 -26.08
N GLN A 211 -10.28 7.64 -27.02
CA GLN A 211 -9.79 6.35 -27.52
C GLN A 211 -8.59 5.79 -26.73
N ALA A 212 -8.20 6.42 -25.62
CA ALA A 212 -7.06 5.97 -24.82
C ALA A 212 -7.31 4.59 -24.20
N VAL A 213 -6.37 3.67 -24.42
CA VAL A 213 -6.34 2.33 -23.84
C VAL A 213 -5.57 2.35 -22.53
N LEU A 214 -4.33 2.85 -22.56
CA LEU A 214 -3.53 3.13 -21.36
C LEU A 214 -3.42 4.64 -21.19
N GLY A 215 -3.86 5.16 -20.05
CA GLY A 215 -3.82 6.61 -19.78
C GLY A 215 -2.46 7.08 -19.31
N GLU A 216 -1.76 6.26 -18.56
CA GLU A 216 -0.44 6.55 -18.02
C GLU A 216 0.45 5.34 -18.24
N ILE A 217 1.60 5.57 -18.86
CA ILE A 217 2.62 4.57 -19.17
C ILE A 217 3.90 5.00 -18.48
N PHE A 218 4.67 4.03 -17.99
CA PHE A 218 5.92 4.23 -17.29
C PHE A 218 6.91 3.11 -17.62
N ASP A 219 8.19 3.40 -17.40
CA ASP A 219 9.23 2.37 -17.48
C ASP A 219 9.09 1.38 -16.33
N ALA A 220 8.89 0.11 -16.67
CA ALA A 220 8.70 -0.97 -15.73
C ALA A 220 9.90 -1.94 -15.69
N CYS A 221 11.07 -1.56 -16.23
CA CYS A 221 12.26 -2.42 -16.22
C CYS A 221 12.66 -2.78 -14.79
N GLY A 222 12.95 -4.06 -14.57
CA GLY A 222 13.19 -4.62 -13.25
C GLY A 222 14.67 -4.66 -12.87
N GLY A 223 14.91 -4.57 -11.56
CA GLY A 223 16.09 -5.14 -10.88
C GLY A 223 17.39 -4.36 -10.99
N THR A 224 18.26 -4.63 -10.01
CA THR A 224 19.69 -4.28 -10.05
C THR A 224 20.56 -5.47 -10.46
N ASP A 225 19.96 -6.66 -10.58
CA ASP A 225 20.65 -7.90 -10.94
C ASP A 225 20.91 -7.93 -12.46
N PRO A 226 22.16 -7.81 -12.91
CA PRO A 226 22.50 -7.81 -14.34
C PRO A 226 22.29 -9.18 -15.00
N SER A 227 22.07 -10.26 -14.22
CA SER A 227 21.80 -11.59 -14.74
C SER A 227 20.34 -11.76 -15.19
N VAL A 228 19.42 -10.92 -14.70
CA VAL A 228 18.01 -10.92 -15.09
C VAL A 228 17.83 -9.93 -16.24
N GLY A 229 17.77 -10.46 -17.46
CA GLY A 229 17.56 -9.66 -18.66
C GLY A 229 16.10 -9.27 -18.89
N GLY A 230 15.90 -8.38 -19.86
CA GLY A 230 14.58 -7.94 -20.33
C GLY A 230 14.27 -6.48 -19.99
N ALA A 231 13.19 -6.00 -20.56
CA ALA A 231 12.67 -4.66 -20.36
C ALA A 231 11.15 -4.70 -20.30
N ALA A 232 10.52 -3.71 -19.68
CA ALA A 232 9.06 -3.60 -19.67
C ALA A 232 8.58 -2.16 -19.67
N LEU A 233 7.43 -1.94 -20.29
CA LEU A 233 6.60 -0.75 -20.12
C LEU A 233 5.37 -1.16 -19.32
N GLY A 234 5.08 -0.43 -18.25
CA GLY A 234 3.85 -0.58 -17.47
C GLY A 234 2.86 0.50 -17.82
N GLY A 235 1.57 0.25 -17.63
CA GLY A 235 0.56 1.28 -17.77
C GLY A 235 -0.75 0.98 -17.08
N PHE A 236 -1.47 2.04 -16.76
CA PHE A 236 -2.80 1.98 -16.17
C PHE A 236 -3.85 2.15 -17.26
N CYS A 237 -4.83 1.25 -17.30
CA CYS A 237 -5.90 1.32 -18.28
C CYS A 237 -6.75 2.58 -18.08
N ALA A 238 -6.99 3.32 -19.16
CA ALA A 238 -7.90 4.48 -19.19
C ALA A 238 -9.36 4.07 -19.40
N MET A 239 -9.59 2.90 -20.02
CA MET A 239 -10.92 2.35 -20.25
C MET A 239 -11.58 1.96 -18.93
N ASN A 240 -12.86 2.26 -18.76
CA ASN A 240 -13.64 1.87 -17.59
C ASN A 240 -13.94 0.35 -17.59
N PRO A 241 -14.39 -0.25 -16.46
CA PRO A 241 -14.62 -1.70 -16.38
C PRO A 241 -15.56 -2.27 -17.45
N GLU A 242 -16.63 -1.55 -17.80
CA GLU A 242 -17.58 -2.00 -18.83
C GLU A 242 -16.93 -2.07 -20.21
N GLN A 243 -16.17 -1.04 -20.57
CA GLN A 243 -15.41 -0.99 -21.81
C GLN A 243 -14.36 -2.11 -21.85
N ARG A 244 -13.63 -2.33 -20.76
CA ARG A 244 -12.61 -3.40 -20.71
C ARG A 244 -13.21 -4.78 -20.91
N LYS A 245 -14.37 -5.04 -20.30
CA LYS A 245 -15.14 -6.27 -20.53
C LYS A 245 -15.62 -6.40 -21.97
N HIS A 246 -16.10 -5.31 -22.57
CA HIS A 246 -16.55 -5.31 -23.96
C HIS A 246 -15.41 -5.63 -24.94
N PHE A 247 -14.21 -5.10 -24.68
CA PHE A 247 -13.03 -5.25 -25.53
C PHE A 247 -12.03 -6.31 -25.04
N GLU A 248 -12.42 -7.21 -24.14
CA GLU A 248 -11.52 -8.17 -23.49
C GLU A 248 -10.66 -8.95 -24.50
N SER A 249 -11.30 -9.54 -25.52
CA SER A 249 -10.61 -10.31 -26.57
C SER A 249 -9.69 -9.45 -27.47
N GLY A 250 -10.00 -8.16 -27.63
CA GLY A 250 -9.23 -7.22 -28.43
C GLY A 250 -8.15 -6.46 -27.65
N MET A 251 -8.14 -6.57 -26.32
CA MET A 251 -7.28 -5.78 -25.45
C MET A 251 -5.79 -5.92 -25.78
N PRO A 252 -5.25 -7.13 -26.09
CA PRO A 252 -3.84 -7.25 -26.47
C PRO A 252 -3.46 -6.42 -27.71
N MET A 253 -4.34 -6.40 -28.72
CA MET A 253 -4.12 -5.62 -29.94
C MET A 253 -4.22 -4.12 -29.68
N LEU A 254 -5.19 -3.69 -28.87
CA LEU A 254 -5.39 -2.30 -28.50
C LEU A 254 -4.17 -1.74 -27.73
N VAL A 255 -3.67 -2.47 -26.74
CA VAL A 255 -2.47 -2.08 -25.99
C VAL A 255 -1.25 -2.00 -26.90
N ARG A 256 -1.02 -3.01 -27.75
CA ARG A 256 0.11 -3.01 -28.71
C ARG A 256 0.05 -1.83 -29.67
N SER A 257 -1.12 -1.57 -30.25
CA SER A 257 -1.33 -0.46 -31.18
C SER A 257 -1.00 0.89 -30.52
N GLN A 258 -1.49 1.13 -29.30
CA GLN A 258 -1.19 2.38 -28.61
C GLN A 258 0.31 2.51 -28.26
N LEU A 259 0.96 1.44 -27.81
CA LEU A 259 2.40 1.47 -27.53
C LEU A 259 3.22 1.69 -28.81
N SER A 260 2.79 1.13 -29.95
CA SER A 260 3.41 1.36 -31.27
C SER A 260 3.26 2.82 -31.72
N GLN A 261 2.10 3.44 -31.49
CA GLN A 261 1.90 4.87 -31.75
C GLN A 261 2.82 5.77 -30.91
N LEU A 262 3.14 5.38 -29.68
CA LEU A 262 3.98 6.16 -28.78
C LEU A 262 5.47 5.92 -29.00
N PHE A 263 5.90 4.66 -29.10
CA PHE A 263 7.32 4.28 -29.06
C PHE A 263 7.80 3.60 -30.36
N GLY A 264 6.97 3.54 -31.39
CA GLY A 264 7.29 2.97 -32.70
C GLY A 264 7.09 1.45 -32.79
N GLU A 265 7.32 0.93 -34.00
CA GLU A 265 7.12 -0.47 -34.41
C GLU A 265 7.68 -1.53 -33.42
N PRO A 266 8.85 -1.35 -32.77
CA PRO A 266 9.36 -2.36 -31.83
C PRO A 266 8.41 -2.67 -30.67
N ALA A 267 7.48 -1.76 -30.33
CA ALA A 267 6.49 -1.96 -29.29
C ALA A 267 5.44 -3.05 -29.61
N GLU A 268 5.30 -3.44 -30.88
CA GLU A 268 4.35 -4.48 -31.29
C GLU A 268 4.78 -5.90 -30.89
N LEU A 269 6.09 -6.10 -30.65
CA LEU A 269 6.70 -7.40 -30.41
C LEU A 269 6.66 -7.85 -28.94
N GLY A 270 5.98 -7.09 -28.08
CA GLY A 270 5.93 -7.37 -26.65
C GLY A 270 4.96 -8.48 -26.24
N GLU A 271 5.27 -9.09 -25.10
CA GLU A 271 4.37 -9.99 -24.37
C GLU A 271 3.57 -9.20 -23.34
N LEU A 272 2.25 -9.27 -23.43
CA LEU A 272 1.34 -8.54 -22.55
C LEU A 272 0.95 -9.37 -21.32
N HIS A 273 1.18 -8.78 -20.16
CA HIS A 273 0.59 -9.19 -18.89
C HIS A 273 -0.46 -8.16 -18.49
N LEU A 274 -1.72 -8.56 -18.39
CA LEU A 274 -2.83 -7.69 -18.03
C LEU A 274 -3.55 -8.25 -16.83
N HIS A 275 -3.79 -7.40 -15.84
CA HIS A 275 -4.61 -7.74 -14.68
C HIS A 275 -5.68 -6.69 -14.44
N ASP A 276 -6.93 -7.12 -14.42
CA ASP A 276 -8.06 -6.28 -14.07
C ASP A 276 -8.49 -6.55 -12.63
N TRP A 277 -8.34 -5.54 -11.76
CA TRP A 277 -8.67 -5.69 -10.34
C TRP A 277 -10.18 -5.75 -10.10
N VAL A 278 -11.01 -5.40 -11.09
CA VAL A 278 -12.47 -5.49 -10.97
C VAL A 278 -12.95 -6.93 -10.82
N ASP A 279 -12.22 -7.89 -11.41
CA ASP A 279 -12.55 -9.31 -11.40
C ASP A 279 -12.00 -10.03 -10.16
N GLU A 280 -11.23 -9.35 -9.30
CA GLU A 280 -10.66 -9.93 -8.09
C GLU A 280 -11.69 -9.94 -6.93
N PRO A 281 -12.31 -11.09 -6.62
CA PRO A 281 -13.46 -11.16 -5.69
C PRO A 281 -13.09 -10.81 -4.25
N TYR A 282 -11.79 -10.89 -3.91
CA TYR A 282 -11.26 -10.56 -2.60
C TYR A 282 -10.48 -9.24 -2.59
N THR A 283 -10.75 -8.36 -3.56
CA THR A 283 -10.29 -6.97 -3.62
C THR A 283 -11.44 -6.01 -3.91
N CYS A 284 -12.19 -6.23 -5.00
CA CYS A 284 -13.23 -5.33 -5.47
C CYS A 284 -14.60 -5.77 -4.95
N ALA A 285 -15.25 -4.94 -4.14
CA ALA A 285 -16.64 -5.16 -3.74
C ALA A 285 -17.59 -4.68 -4.85
N ALA A 286 -18.81 -5.20 -4.90
CA ALA A 286 -19.84 -4.74 -5.83
C ALA A 286 -20.11 -3.23 -5.69
N LEU A 287 -20.03 -2.70 -4.46
CA LEU A 287 -20.17 -1.27 -4.20
C LEU A 287 -18.99 -0.44 -4.72
N ASP A 288 -17.78 -1.00 -4.81
CA ASP A 288 -16.63 -0.32 -5.44
C ASP A 288 -16.87 -0.12 -6.95
N GLN A 289 -17.57 -1.03 -7.59
CA GLN A 289 -17.96 -0.91 -9.01
C GLN A 289 -19.13 0.05 -9.21
N ALA A 290 -20.13 -0.01 -8.33
CA ALA A 290 -21.31 0.84 -8.41
C ALA A 290 -21.01 2.30 -8.06
N GLU A 291 -20.07 2.53 -7.14
CA GLU A 291 -19.64 3.85 -6.70
C GLU A 291 -18.10 3.96 -6.74
N PRO A 292 -17.50 4.08 -7.94
CA PRO A 292 -16.05 4.27 -8.09
C PRO A 292 -15.63 5.61 -7.50
N ALA A 293 -14.48 5.63 -6.83
CA ALA A 293 -13.92 6.84 -6.24
C ALA A 293 -12.50 7.09 -6.77
N ASP A 294 -12.26 8.29 -7.31
CA ASP A 294 -10.96 8.67 -7.87
C ASP A 294 -9.96 9.19 -6.85
N ALA A 295 -10.43 9.79 -5.74
CA ALA A 295 -9.62 10.30 -4.65
C ALA A 295 -10.37 10.18 -3.32
N PRO A 296 -10.49 8.96 -2.77
CA PRO A 296 -11.23 8.75 -1.53
C PRO A 296 -10.47 9.29 -0.33
N GLU A 297 -11.23 9.87 0.60
CA GLU A 297 -10.71 10.28 1.91
C GLU A 297 -10.81 9.11 2.90
N TYR A 298 -9.68 8.81 3.54
CA TYR A 298 -9.57 7.72 4.51
C TYR A 298 -9.45 8.23 5.95
N GLY A 299 -9.43 7.31 6.91
CA GLY A 299 -9.27 7.64 8.33
C GLY A 299 -10.56 7.83 9.10
N GLN A 300 -11.68 7.27 8.62
CA GLN A 300 -12.97 7.30 9.31
C GLN A 300 -12.83 6.85 10.78
N PRO A 301 -13.22 7.67 11.77
CA PRO A 301 -13.00 7.36 13.19
C PRO A 301 -13.63 6.05 13.66
N ALA A 302 -14.74 5.61 13.06
CA ALA A 302 -15.37 4.34 13.40
C ALA A 302 -14.50 3.12 13.04
N LEU A 303 -13.67 3.23 11.99
CA LEU A 303 -12.77 2.16 11.53
C LEU A 303 -11.44 2.10 12.31
N THR A 304 -11.10 3.14 13.08
CA THR A 304 -9.86 3.17 13.87
C THR A 304 -10.05 2.64 15.31
N ARG A 305 -11.29 2.54 15.78
CA ARG A 305 -11.69 2.06 17.10
C ARG A 305 -11.81 0.54 17.15
N SER A 306 -11.85 0.00 18.36
CA SER A 306 -12.14 -1.42 18.62
C SER A 306 -13.62 -1.66 18.89
N TRP A 307 -14.13 -2.81 18.48
CA TRP A 307 -15.51 -3.24 18.61
C TRP A 307 -15.63 -4.53 19.43
N TYR A 308 -16.85 -4.91 19.81
CA TYR A 308 -17.12 -6.07 20.67
C TYR A 308 -16.26 -6.08 21.93
N GLY A 309 -16.31 -5.00 22.71
CA GLY A 309 -15.55 -4.89 23.96
C GLY A 309 -14.04 -5.00 23.80
N GLY A 310 -13.48 -4.52 22.68
CA GLY A 310 -12.05 -4.54 22.40
C GLY A 310 -11.53 -5.83 21.74
N ARG A 311 -12.43 -6.73 21.33
CA ARG A 311 -12.07 -8.00 20.68
C ARG A 311 -11.93 -7.89 19.17
N LEU A 312 -12.66 -6.99 18.51
CA LEU A 312 -12.62 -6.81 17.05
C LEU A 312 -11.94 -5.50 16.68
N HIS A 313 -11.01 -5.55 15.73
CA HIS A 313 -10.28 -4.40 15.22
C HIS A 313 -10.21 -4.44 13.69
N PHE A 314 -10.09 -3.28 13.04
CA PHE A 314 -9.89 -3.17 11.58
C PHE A 314 -8.49 -2.63 11.27
N GLY A 315 -7.86 -3.20 10.23
CA GLY A 315 -6.44 -3.02 9.93
C GLY A 315 -6.09 -3.00 8.44
N ALA A 316 -6.97 -2.47 7.60
CA ALA A 316 -6.69 -2.27 6.18
C ALA A 316 -6.05 -0.89 5.94
N SER A 317 -5.44 -0.69 4.77
CA SER A 317 -4.86 0.61 4.39
C SER A 317 -5.90 1.74 4.43
N GLU A 318 -7.14 1.43 4.07
CA GLU A 318 -8.29 2.33 4.11
C GLU A 318 -8.67 2.79 5.54
N THR A 319 -8.14 2.14 6.57
CA THR A 319 -8.36 2.49 7.99
C THR A 319 -7.22 3.35 8.56
N ALA A 320 -6.23 3.68 7.75
CA ALA A 320 -5.09 4.51 8.12
C ALA A 320 -5.49 5.98 8.24
N LEU A 321 -4.77 6.73 9.09
CA LEU A 321 -4.90 8.19 9.14
C LEU A 321 -4.00 8.87 8.09
N HIS A 322 -2.92 8.20 7.69
CA HIS A 322 -1.97 8.69 6.69
C HIS A 322 -1.67 7.59 5.67
N GLY A 323 -1.47 7.98 4.40
CA GLY A 323 -1.11 7.03 3.34
C GLY A 323 -2.21 6.01 3.01
N GLY A 324 -3.48 6.30 3.32
CA GLY A 324 -4.59 5.40 3.03
C GLY A 324 -4.70 5.11 1.53
N GLY A 325 -4.92 3.85 1.19
CA GLY A 325 -4.88 3.33 -0.18
C GLY A 325 -3.48 2.86 -0.62
N HIS A 326 -2.42 3.29 0.04
CA HIS A 326 -1.04 2.88 -0.24
C HIS A 326 -0.55 1.77 0.70
N MET A 327 0.63 1.22 0.41
CA MET A 327 1.31 0.30 1.33
C MET A 327 1.69 1.01 2.65
N GLU A 328 2.02 2.30 2.60
CA GLU A 328 2.26 3.14 3.78
C GLU A 328 1.07 3.11 4.76
N GLY A 329 -0.17 3.28 4.25
CA GLY A 329 -1.36 3.21 5.09
C GLY A 329 -1.60 1.83 5.70
N ALA A 330 -1.24 0.75 4.99
CA ALA A 330 -1.30 -0.58 5.58
C ALA A 330 -0.35 -0.70 6.79
N LEU A 331 0.84 -0.09 6.71
CA LEU A 331 1.80 -0.05 7.82
C LEU A 331 1.36 0.89 8.95
N ASP A 332 0.80 2.07 8.64
CA ASP A 332 0.23 2.99 9.63
C ASP A 332 -0.87 2.30 10.45
N ALA A 333 -1.80 1.61 9.76
CA ALA A 333 -2.84 0.82 10.40
C ALA A 333 -2.25 -0.32 11.26
N ALA A 334 -1.24 -1.04 10.77
CA ALA A 334 -0.57 -2.10 11.53
C ALA A 334 0.12 -1.57 12.80
N MET A 335 0.77 -0.41 12.73
CA MET A 335 1.41 0.22 13.89
C MET A 335 0.40 0.68 14.94
N ARG A 336 -0.72 1.27 14.51
CA ARG A 336 -1.85 1.59 15.40
C ARG A 336 -2.35 0.33 16.11
N LEU A 337 -2.51 -0.76 15.39
CA LEU A 337 -2.97 -2.03 15.95
C LEU A 337 -1.95 -2.67 16.89
N GLN A 338 -0.66 -2.58 16.60
CA GLN A 338 0.39 -3.04 17.49
C GLN A 338 0.28 -2.38 18.87
N GLN A 339 -0.01 -1.07 18.91
CA GLN A 339 -0.23 -0.33 20.15
C GLN A 339 -1.53 -0.75 20.85
N ALA A 340 -2.64 -0.88 20.11
CA ALA A 340 -3.93 -1.28 20.65
C ALA A 340 -3.95 -2.72 21.19
N LEU A 341 -3.13 -3.59 20.61
CA LEU A 341 -3.03 -5.01 20.98
C LEU A 341 -1.94 -5.29 22.00
N ALA A 342 -1.07 -4.34 22.31
CA ALA A 342 -0.05 -4.49 23.33
C ALA A 342 -0.70 -4.91 24.67
N PRO A 343 -0.04 -5.77 25.47
CA PRO A 343 -0.47 -6.03 26.83
C PRO A 343 -0.55 -4.71 27.57
N ALA A 344 -1.64 -4.47 28.31
CA ALA A 344 -1.73 -3.31 29.18
C ALA A 344 -0.52 -3.33 30.13
N ARG A 345 0.44 -2.43 29.93
CA ARG A 345 1.48 -2.20 30.92
C ARG A 345 0.76 -1.74 32.18
N SER A 346 1.00 -2.40 33.31
CA SER A 346 0.52 -1.93 34.61
C SER A 346 0.85 -0.44 34.71
N SER A 347 -0.16 0.39 34.87
CA SER A 347 0.01 1.81 35.10
C SER A 347 0.93 1.99 36.30
N GLN A 348 2.19 2.35 36.08
CA GLN A 348 3.00 2.85 37.18
C GLN A 348 2.34 4.16 37.66
N PRO A 349 2.27 4.41 38.97
CA PRO A 349 1.71 5.65 39.49
C PRO A 349 2.43 6.84 38.84
N LEU A 350 1.64 7.76 38.29
CA LEU A 350 2.09 8.97 37.62
C LEU A 350 2.99 9.78 38.57
N SER A 351 4.31 9.73 38.37
CA SER A 351 5.24 10.58 39.12
C SER A 351 5.27 12.00 38.54
N ALA A 352 5.60 12.98 39.38
CA ALA A 352 5.69 14.40 39.04
C ALA A 352 6.62 14.72 37.83
N LEU A 353 7.48 13.79 37.42
CA LEU A 353 8.29 13.91 36.20
C LEU A 353 7.45 14.00 34.92
N ASN A 354 6.27 13.37 34.87
CA ASN A 354 5.45 13.35 33.66
C ASN A 354 4.72 14.68 33.41
N ALA A 355 4.29 15.38 34.47
CA ALA A 355 3.67 16.70 34.33
C ALA A 355 4.64 17.70 33.69
N HIS A 356 5.91 17.69 34.14
CA HIS A 356 6.96 18.53 33.58
C HIS A 356 7.32 18.16 32.13
N CYS A 357 7.24 16.87 31.75
CA CYS A 357 7.44 16.45 30.36
C CYS A 357 6.27 16.87 29.45
N ILE A 358 5.03 16.80 29.93
CA ILE A 358 3.84 17.23 29.20
C ILE A 358 3.85 18.76 29.02
N GLU A 359 4.24 19.51 30.05
CA GLU A 359 4.38 20.97 29.97
C GLU A 359 5.45 21.38 28.95
N ARG A 360 6.65 20.76 29.00
CA ARG A 360 7.71 21.00 28.01
C ARG A 360 7.29 20.64 26.59
N PHE A 361 6.51 19.57 26.42
CA PHE A 361 5.98 19.20 25.11
C PHE A 361 4.94 20.22 24.61
N ALA A 362 4.04 20.69 25.47
CA ALA A 362 3.05 21.70 25.13
C ALA A 362 3.70 23.05 24.76
N THR A 363 4.73 23.47 25.50
CA THR A 363 5.51 24.68 25.16
C THR A 363 6.26 24.51 23.84
N TRP A 364 6.88 23.36 23.59
CA TRP A 364 7.56 23.08 22.33
C TRP A 364 6.58 23.04 21.14
N ALA A 365 5.43 22.38 21.30
CA ALA A 365 4.40 22.28 20.27
C ALA A 365 3.79 23.65 19.94
N GLY A 366 3.67 24.55 20.93
CA GLY A 366 3.27 25.94 20.73
C GLY A 366 4.25 26.72 19.85
N VAL A 367 5.56 26.60 20.11
CA VAL A 367 6.63 27.28 19.35
C VAL A 367 6.76 26.76 17.91
N GLN A 368 6.47 25.47 17.68
CA GLN A 368 6.54 24.87 16.34
C GLN A 368 5.34 25.23 15.45
N ARG A 369 4.22 25.70 16.03
CA ARG A 369 2.98 25.95 15.29
C ARG A 369 3.10 27.12 14.31
N GLU A 370 3.80 28.18 14.69
CA GLU A 370 4.02 29.37 13.85
C GLU A 370 5.03 29.10 12.72
N SER A 371 6.10 28.34 13.02
CA SER A 371 7.12 27.98 12.02
C SER A 371 6.64 26.93 11.02
N ALA A 372 5.80 25.99 11.45
CA ALA A 372 5.14 25.02 10.57
C ALA A 372 4.12 25.68 9.63
N LEU A 373 3.33 26.65 10.13
CA LEU A 373 2.39 27.43 9.30
C LEU A 373 3.13 28.29 8.27
N ALA A 374 4.22 28.96 8.65
CA ALA A 374 5.01 29.77 7.73
C ALA A 374 5.82 28.96 6.69
N ALA A 375 6.17 27.71 7.01
CA ALA A 375 6.77 26.77 6.06
C ALA A 375 5.72 26.24 5.07
N CYS A 376 4.56 25.82 5.58
CA CYS A 376 3.43 25.37 4.76
C CYS A 376 2.98 26.48 3.79
N GLN A 377 2.85 27.73 4.26
CA GLN A 377 2.51 28.88 3.42
C GLN A 377 3.54 29.17 2.33
N ARG A 378 4.85 29.03 2.60
CA ARG A 378 5.90 29.21 1.59
C ARG A 378 5.88 28.11 0.53
N THR A 379 5.77 26.85 0.94
CA THR A 379 5.67 25.71 0.01
C THR A 379 4.39 25.79 -0.84
N LEU A 380 3.27 26.22 -0.24
CA LEU A 380 2.02 26.46 -0.98
C LEU A 380 2.19 27.62 -1.99
N HIS A 381 2.87 28.70 -1.61
CA HIS A 381 3.08 29.88 -2.45
C HIS A 381 4.05 29.61 -3.62
N GLU A 382 5.12 28.85 -3.39
CA GLU A 382 6.07 28.42 -4.42
C GLU A 382 5.42 27.48 -5.45
N ARG A 383 4.53 26.59 -5.01
CA ARG A 383 3.86 25.64 -5.90
C ARG A 383 2.65 26.25 -6.64
N LEU A 384 1.91 27.18 -6.02
CA LEU A 384 0.84 27.94 -6.68
C LEU A 384 1.36 28.99 -7.68
N SER A 385 2.60 29.46 -7.53
CA SER A 385 3.24 30.39 -8.48
C SER A 385 3.90 29.70 -9.67
N SER A 386 4.22 28.41 -9.57
CA SER A 386 4.54 27.57 -10.73
C SER A 386 3.25 27.21 -11.49
N GLN A 387 3.20 27.42 -12.80
CA GLN A 387 2.07 27.03 -13.68
C GLN A 387 1.91 25.50 -13.84
N ALA A 388 2.01 24.73 -12.75
CA ALA A 388 1.88 23.27 -12.75
C ALA A 388 0.43 22.76 -12.64
N ARG A 389 -0.57 23.63 -12.87
CA ARG A 389 -1.99 23.26 -12.80
C ARG A 389 -2.41 22.23 -13.86
N GLU A 390 -1.68 22.13 -14.98
CA GLU A 390 -1.96 21.16 -16.04
C GLU A 390 -1.10 19.89 -15.98
N GLN A 391 -0.18 19.77 -15.00
CA GLN A 391 0.90 18.77 -15.02
C GLN A 391 0.98 17.87 -13.78
N LEU A 392 -0.06 17.88 -12.94
CA LEU A 392 -0.14 16.99 -11.78
C LEU A 392 -0.57 15.59 -12.24
N THR A 393 0.32 14.59 -12.11
CA THR A 393 -0.12 13.18 -12.07
C THR A 393 -1.05 12.96 -10.89
N ARG A 394 -2.01 12.03 -11.01
CA ARG A 394 -2.94 11.69 -9.91
C ARG A 394 -2.20 11.31 -8.60
N HIS A 395 -0.97 10.79 -8.71
CA HIS A 395 -0.08 10.49 -7.59
C HIS A 395 0.65 11.72 -7.03
N SER A 396 1.08 12.67 -7.88
CA SER A 396 1.60 13.97 -7.39
C SER A 396 0.52 14.85 -6.72
N VAL A 397 -0.77 14.66 -7.07
CA VAL A 397 -1.90 15.23 -6.31
C VAL A 397 -1.98 14.61 -4.91
N LEU A 398 -1.76 13.31 -4.76
CA LEU A 398 -1.72 12.63 -3.46
C LEU A 398 -0.50 13.08 -2.62
N ASP A 399 0.67 13.26 -3.24
CA ASP A 399 1.83 13.89 -2.58
C ASP A 399 1.47 15.30 -2.08
N SER A 400 0.77 16.08 -2.90
CA SER A 400 0.40 17.46 -2.53
C SER A 400 -0.66 17.57 -1.44
N LEU A 401 -1.55 16.58 -1.29
CA LEU A 401 -2.60 16.57 -0.27
C LEU A 401 -2.08 16.04 1.07
N VAL A 402 -1.18 15.04 1.06
CA VAL A 402 -0.55 14.48 2.26
C VAL A 402 0.50 15.44 2.85
N GLU A 403 1.16 16.25 2.03
CA GLU A 403 2.15 17.26 2.49
C GLU A 403 1.53 18.47 3.21
N THR A 404 0.21 18.67 3.17
CA THR A 404 -0.43 19.83 3.82
C THR A 404 -0.32 19.81 5.35
N CYS A 405 0.13 18.71 5.97
CA CYS A 405 0.56 18.68 7.37
C CYS A 405 1.41 17.43 7.67
N PRO A 406 2.76 17.51 7.73
CA PRO A 406 3.40 17.38 9.05
C PRO A 406 4.84 17.95 9.15
N ALA A 407 5.02 19.11 9.79
CA ALA A 407 6.34 19.53 10.30
C ALA A 407 6.56 19.17 11.80
N SER A 408 5.53 18.68 12.50
CA SER A 408 5.58 18.45 13.95
C SER A 408 6.10 17.06 14.37
N THR A 409 6.24 16.10 13.46
CA THR A 409 6.53 14.69 13.80
C THR A 409 7.99 14.27 13.61
N ARG A 410 8.78 14.97 12.79
CA ARG A 410 10.16 14.57 12.45
C ARG A 410 11.21 14.82 13.55
N ARG A 411 10.90 15.59 14.61
CA ARG A 411 11.87 15.87 15.70
C ARG A 411 11.48 15.37 17.09
N SER A 412 10.22 15.03 17.34
CA SER A 412 9.76 14.41 18.59
C SER A 412 10.39 13.03 18.82
N ARG A 413 10.74 12.30 17.74
CA ARG A 413 11.51 11.03 17.83
C ARG A 413 12.96 11.19 18.32
N ARG A 414 13.57 12.39 18.21
CA ARG A 414 14.93 12.65 18.72
C ARG A 414 14.94 12.97 20.22
N ILE A 415 13.85 13.51 20.77
CA ILE A 415 13.72 13.81 22.20
C ILE A 415 13.48 12.52 23.00
N TRP A 416 12.74 11.55 22.45
CA TRP A 416 12.50 10.25 23.09
C TRP A 416 13.73 9.32 23.15
N ARG A 417 14.79 9.59 22.37
CA ARG A 417 16.06 8.84 22.45
C ARG A 417 17.08 9.41 23.44
N ILE A 418 16.84 10.60 24.02
CA ILE A 418 17.77 11.23 24.97
C ILE A 418 17.36 11.00 26.44
N SER A 419 16.12 10.57 26.69
CA SER A 419 15.62 10.21 28.03
C SER A 419 15.81 8.72 28.31
N GLY A 420 17.04 8.31 28.63
CA GLY A 420 17.44 6.92 28.81
C GLY A 420 16.64 6.14 29.88
N VAL A 421 16.08 5.00 29.48
CA VAL A 421 15.79 3.86 30.35
C VAL A 421 16.15 2.59 29.57
N ILE A 422 17.38 2.13 29.75
CA ILE A 422 17.80 0.76 29.41
C ILE A 422 17.47 -0.09 30.65
N CYS A 423 16.54 -1.04 30.54
CA CYS A 423 16.38 -2.10 31.54
C CYS A 423 17.11 -3.35 31.04
N THR A 424 18.30 -3.59 31.58
CA THR A 424 18.95 -4.91 31.58
C THR A 424 18.16 -5.91 32.45
N PRO A 425 18.09 -7.21 32.09
CA PRO A 425 17.34 -8.20 32.85
C PRO A 425 18.09 -8.63 34.13
N PRO A 426 17.40 -9.04 35.22
CA PRO A 426 18.04 -9.44 36.46
C PRO A 426 18.41 -10.92 36.44
N GLY A 427 19.68 -11.25 36.66
CA GLY A 427 20.11 -12.62 36.93
C GLY A 427 21.57 -12.93 36.62
N ALA A 428 22.50 -12.43 37.43
CA ALA A 428 23.74 -13.13 37.78
C ALA A 428 24.39 -12.42 38.97
N ALA A 429 24.73 -13.22 39.98
CA ALA A 429 25.20 -12.79 41.28
C ALA A 429 26.58 -12.12 41.24
N SER A 430 26.76 -11.26 42.22
CA SER A 430 28.01 -10.64 42.67
C SER A 430 29.14 -11.63 42.91
N CYS A 431 30.35 -11.29 42.44
CA CYS A 431 31.60 -11.58 43.15
C CYS A 431 32.54 -10.37 43.05
N SER A 432 33.04 -9.96 44.22
CA SER A 432 33.88 -8.80 44.51
C SER A 432 35.27 -8.82 43.83
N PRO A 433 35.97 -7.67 43.78
CA PRO A 433 37.28 -7.56 43.14
C PRO A 433 38.40 -8.02 44.08
N ALA A 434 39.38 -8.73 43.52
CA ALA A 434 40.68 -8.94 44.14
C ALA A 434 41.76 -8.30 43.25
N THR A 435 42.54 -7.47 43.93
CA THR A 435 43.71 -6.69 43.56
C THR A 435 44.88 -7.50 43.01
N THR A 436 45.72 -6.79 42.23
CA THR A 436 47.17 -6.93 42.05
C THR A 436 47.73 -8.26 41.51
N SER A 437 48.23 -8.20 40.27
CA SER A 437 49.66 -7.98 39.98
C SER A 437 49.86 -7.70 38.50
#